data_AF-A0A2E2WPB9-F1
#
_entry.id   AF-A0A2E2WPB9-F1
#
_cell.length_a   1.000
_cell.length_b   1.000
_cell.length_c   1.000
_cell.angle_alpha   90.00
_cell.angle_beta   90.00
_cell.angle_gamma   90.00
#
_symmetry.space_group_name_H-M   'P 1'
#
loop_
_entity.id
_entity.type
_entity.pdbx_description
1 polymer ?
#
loop_
_entity_poly.entity_id
_entity_poly.type
_entity_poly.pdbx_seq_one_letter_code
_entity_poly.pdbx_strand_id
1 'polypeptide(L)' 'MLSKKSLEEVVDKVVKVLPENLQRGSAELHQRIEEALASAVRRLDLVTREEFDAQTAVLKRCQEELKRLSDRLNT' A
#
# COMPACT_ATOMS: atom_id res chain seq x y z
N MET A 1 4.75 1.81 1.37
CA MET A 1 4.53 0.61 0.53
C MET A 1 3.70 -0.38 1.33
N LEU A 2 2.78 -1.11 0.68
CA LEU A 2 2.08 -2.20 1.35
C LEU A 2 3.10 -3.27 1.75
N SER A 3 3.12 -3.61 3.02
CA SER A 3 4.01 -4.62 3.60
C SER A 3 3.20 -5.56 4.48
N LYS A 4 3.77 -6.74 4.78
CA LYS A 4 3.15 -7.70 5.71
C LYS A 4 2.82 -7.04 7.06
N LYS A 5 3.74 -6.24 7.58
CA LYS A 5 3.56 -5.45 8.82
C LYS A 5 2.40 -4.44 8.72
N SER A 6 2.21 -3.80 7.57
CA SER A 6 1.10 -2.87 7.36
C SER A 6 -0.25 -3.60 7.38
N LEU A 7 -0.29 -4.84 6.87
CA LEU A 7 -1.48 -5.67 6.91
C LEU A 7 -1.80 -6.09 8.35
N GLU A 8 -0.80 -6.56 9.10
CA GLU A 8 -0.92 -6.92 10.52
C GLU A 8 -1.45 -5.73 11.34
N GLU A 9 -0.94 -4.52 11.14
CA GLU A 9 -1.44 -3.32 11.84
C GLU A 9 -2.90 -2.98 11.52
N VAL A 10 -3.35 -3.23 10.28
CA VAL A 10 -4.76 -3.04 9.88
C VAL A 10 -5.64 -4.09 10.54
N VAL A 11 -5.20 -5.35 10.52
CA VAL A 11 -5.89 -6.47 11.17
C VAL A 11 -6.07 -6.19 12.67
N ASP A 12 -5.01 -5.76 13.34
CA ASP A 12 -5.00 -5.46 14.77
C ASP A 12 -5.96 -4.30 15.12
N LYS A 13 -6.07 -3.29 14.24
CA LYS A 13 -7.05 -2.20 14.35
C LYS A 13 -8.47 -2.69 14.13
N VAL A 14 -8.71 -3.56 13.17
CA VAL A 14 -10.04 -4.13 12.90
C VAL A 14 -10.52 -4.93 14.11
N VAL A 15 -9.66 -5.79 14.69
CA VAL A 15 -10.03 -6.59 15.86
C VAL A 15 -10.32 -5.74 17.09
N LYS A 16 -9.59 -4.63 17.30
CA LYS A 16 -9.84 -3.68 18.41
C LYS A 16 -11.17 -2.94 18.30
N VAL A 17 -11.76 -2.82 17.12
CA VAL A 17 -13.06 -2.18 16.89
C VAL A 17 -14.23 -3.16 17.08
N LEU A 18 -13.95 -4.47 17.15
CA LEU A 18 -14.99 -5.48 17.36
C LEU A 18 -15.49 -5.50 18.81
N PRO A 19 -16.80 -5.72 19.04
CA PRO A 19 -17.38 -5.79 20.37
C PRO A 19 -16.80 -6.97 21.18
N GLU A 20 -16.72 -6.80 22.50
CA GLU A 20 -15.98 -7.71 23.42
C GLU A 20 -16.46 -9.17 23.38
N ASN A 21 -17.72 -9.41 23.02
CA ASN A 21 -18.28 -10.75 22.84
C ASN A 21 -17.62 -11.52 21.68
N LEU A 22 -17.10 -10.83 20.66
CA LEU A 22 -16.41 -11.41 19.50
C LEU A 22 -14.90 -11.54 19.72
N GLN A 23 -14.33 -10.79 20.67
CA GLN A 23 -12.89 -10.85 20.98
C GLN A 23 -12.46 -12.16 21.68
N ARG A 24 -13.39 -12.88 22.35
CA ARG A 24 -13.07 -14.13 23.05
C ARG A 24 -12.84 -15.33 22.12
N GLY A 25 -13.30 -15.26 20.87
CA GLY A 25 -12.98 -16.22 19.78
C GLY A 25 -11.91 -15.70 18.81
N SER A 26 -11.08 -14.74 19.26
CA SER A 26 -10.29 -13.89 18.37
C SER A 26 -9.27 -14.61 17.49
N ALA A 27 -8.75 -15.78 17.84
CA ALA A 27 -7.70 -16.42 17.03
C ALA A 27 -8.21 -16.85 15.64
N GLU A 28 -9.35 -17.53 15.59
CA GLU A 28 -9.96 -17.97 14.33
C GLU A 28 -10.53 -16.78 13.55
N LEU A 29 -11.06 -15.79 14.27
CA LEU A 29 -11.54 -14.54 13.66
C LEU A 29 -10.39 -13.71 13.07
N HIS A 30 -9.24 -13.66 13.76
CA HIS A 30 -8.03 -13.02 13.29
C HIS A 30 -7.59 -13.60 11.95
N GLN A 31 -7.48 -14.93 11.88
CA GLN A 31 -7.08 -15.62 10.67
C GLN A 31 -8.04 -15.33 9.51
N ARG A 32 -9.36 -15.35 9.77
CA ARG A 32 -10.36 -15.02 8.75
C ARG A 32 -10.27 -13.56 8.28
N ILE A 33 -9.96 -12.63 9.18
CA ILE A 33 -9.76 -11.22 8.83
C ILE A 33 -8.48 -11.04 8.00
N GLU A 34 -7.38 -11.70 8.36
CA GLU A 34 -6.14 -11.71 7.57
C GLU A 34 -6.38 -12.26 6.16
N GLU A 35 -7.06 -13.39 6.03
CA GLU A 35 -7.38 -14.01 4.74
C GLU A 35 -8.28 -13.11 3.88
N ALA A 36 -9.30 -12.49 4.48
CA ALA A 36 -10.19 -11.56 3.80
C ALA A 36 -9.45 -10.29 3.33
N LEU A 37 -8.57 -9.74 4.15
CA LEU A 37 -7.73 -8.58 3.81
C LEU A 37 -6.73 -8.93 2.71
N ALA A 38 -6.06 -10.08 2.81
CA ALA A 38 -5.14 -10.54 1.77
C ALA A 38 -5.86 -10.72 0.42
N SER A 39 -7.07 -11.28 0.44
CA SER A 39 -7.93 -11.40 -0.76
C SER A 39 -8.34 -10.03 -1.31
N ALA A 40 -8.76 -9.10 -0.45
CA ALA A 40 -9.13 -7.76 -0.85
C ALA A 40 -7.95 -6.99 -1.48
N VAL A 41 -6.76 -7.10 -0.88
CA VAL A 41 -5.52 -6.49 -1.38
C VAL A 41 -5.13 -7.07 -2.73
N ARG A 42 -5.30 -8.38 -2.98
CA ARG A 42 -5.07 -8.99 -4.30
C ARG A 42 -6.05 -8.51 -5.37
N ARG A 43 -7.23 -8.05 -4.98
CA ARG A 43 -8.23 -7.47 -5.91
C ARG A 43 -7.98 -6.00 -6.21
N LEU A 44 -7.07 -5.34 -5.49
CA LEU A 44 -6.58 -4.03 -5.87
C LEU A 44 -5.62 -4.21 -7.06
N ASP A 45 -5.69 -3.32 -8.04
CA ASP A 45 -4.81 -3.29 -9.20
C ASP A 45 -3.42 -2.78 -8.78
N LEU A 46 -2.72 -3.60 -7.99
CA LEU A 46 -1.44 -3.26 -7.40
C LEU A 46 -0.33 -3.47 -8.44
N VAL A 47 0.43 -2.41 -8.67
CA VAL A 47 1.67 -2.50 -9.44
C VAL A 47 2.76 -3.14 -8.59
N THR A 48 3.65 -3.89 -9.24
CA THR A 48 4.83 -4.44 -8.59
C THR A 48 5.78 -3.32 -8.16
N ARG A 49 6.67 -3.64 -7.20
CA ARG A 49 7.69 -2.68 -6.77
C ARG A 49 8.62 -2.28 -7.91
N GLU A 50 8.97 -3.24 -8.77
CA GLU A 50 9.83 -3.02 -9.94
C GLU A 50 9.18 -2.08 -10.94
N GLU A 51 7.88 -2.25 -11.22
CA GLU A 51 7.12 -1.33 -12.10
C GLU A 51 7.02 0.07 -11.50
N PHE A 52 6.75 0.18 -10.21
CA PHE A 52 6.69 1.47 -9.52
C PHE A 52 8.04 2.21 -9.57
N ASP A 53 9.14 1.51 -9.29
CA ASP A 53 10.48 2.08 -9.30
C ASP A 53 10.88 2.49 -10.73
N ALA A 54 10.52 1.69 -11.74
CA ALA A 54 10.73 2.03 -13.15
C ALA A 54 9.96 3.30 -13.57
N GLN A 55 8.68 3.42 -13.20
CA GLN A 55 7.87 4.61 -13.49
C GLN A 55 8.42 5.85 -12.77
N THR A 56 8.85 5.71 -11.51
CA THR A 56 9.45 6.80 -10.74
C THR A 56 10.75 7.29 -11.39
N ALA A 57 11.58 6.38 -11.90
CA ALA A 57 12.79 6.73 -12.62
C ALA A 57 12.50 7.49 -13.92
N VAL A 58 11.47 7.09 -14.68
CA VAL A 58 11.01 7.83 -15.86
C VAL A 58 10.57 9.23 -15.48
N LEU A 59 9.72 9.36 -14.45
CA LEU A 59 9.20 10.64 -13.99
C LEU A 59 10.33 11.59 -13.56
N LYS A 60 11.33 11.09 -12.86
CA LYS A 60 12.50 11.87 -12.44
C LYS A 60 13.26 12.43 -13.64
N ARG A 61 13.49 11.62 -14.68
CA ARG A 61 14.12 12.10 -15.93
C ARG A 61 13.29 13.19 -16.61
N CYS A 62 11.98 13.02 -16.67
CA CYS A 62 11.07 14.04 -17.21
C CYS A 62 11.16 15.35 -16.41
N GLN A 63 11.25 15.30 -15.09
CA GLN A 63 11.43 16.49 -14.24
C GLN A 63 12.77 17.20 -14.53
N GLU A 64 13.85 16.44 -14.70
CA GLU A 64 15.17 16.98 -15.05
C GLU A 64 15.15 17.66 -16.43
N GLU A 65 14.52 17.04 -17.43
CA GLU A 65 14.39 17.63 -18.77
C GLU A 65 13.48 18.86 -18.78
N LEU A 66 12.37 18.82 -18.04
CA LEU A 66 11.48 19.98 -17.87
C LEU A 66 12.22 21.14 -17.22
N LYS A 67 13.04 20.88 -16.19
CA LYS A 67 13.85 21.91 -15.56
C LYS A 67 14.84 22.53 -16.54
N ARG A 68 15.56 21.71 -17.32
CA ARG A 68 16.48 22.17 -18.37
C ARG A 68 15.78 23.04 -19.41
N LEU A 69 14.57 22.65 -19.84
CA LEU A 69 13.78 23.44 -20.78
C LEU A 69 13.29 24.75 -20.17
N SER A 70 12.85 24.73 -18.91
CA SER A 70 12.44 25.95 -18.18
C SER A 70 13.60 26.94 -18.03
N ASP A 71 14.80 26.46 -17.72
CA ASP A 71 15.98 27.31 -17.57
C ASP A 71 16.33 28.01 -18.90
N ARG A 72 16.20 27.30 -20.03
CA ARG A 72 16.41 27.86 -21.38
C ARG A 72 15.39 28.93 -21.78
N LEU A 73 14.17 28.90 -21.22
CA LEU A 73 13.13 29.89 -21.51
C LEU A 73 13.22 31.12 -20.59
N ASN A 74 13.85 30.97 -19.44
CA ASN A 74 14.10 32.06 -18.48
C ASN A 74 15.45 32.76 -18.70
N THR A 75 16.20 32.40 -19.76
CA THR A 75 17.37 33.13 -20.28
C THR A 75 16.99 33.86 -21.55
#